data_AF-A0A355IA72-F1
#
_entry.id   AF-A0A355IA72-F1
#
_cell.length_a   1.000
_cell.length_b   1.000
_cell.length_c   1.000
_cell.angle_alpha   90.00
_cell.angle_beta   90.00
_cell.angle_gamma   90.00
#
_symmetry.space_group_name_H-M   'P 1'
#
loop_
_entity.id
_entity.type
_entity.pdbx_description
1 polymer ?
#
loop_
_entity_poly.entity_id
_entity_poly.type
_entity_poly.pdbx_seq_one_letter_code
_entity_poly.pdbx_strand_id
1 'polypeptide(L)'
;MKQKTVSAISIALLLLFAACTPAAAAISARSLAMGGACVAIVNDAGAAYVNPAALITLAAPQLTFEYAPVFLSATPLALPAALPPAFFGSTEPEIPTLLPYLGFASPNSESGLAYGIFAYRTEMITWPTFDWQGTPVLIVGQDTSAGYSLGYEILPGFSVGGTIRVGLYNTDKPFIVKETVNGVEILTLTKAHYQFLHLGLDAGILYQPVPQFAMGFAAHDINRKKLAFEEFEGQEPYEIIENPIRFPFGMRWGVAFMLPPYLTLAWDMTE
;
A
#
# COMPACT_ATOMS: atom_id res chain seq x y z
N MET A 1 -25.57 -29.40 -23.64
CA MET A 1 -25.13 -27.97 -23.59
C MET A 1 -25.43 -27.35 -22.22
N LYS A 2 -24.64 -27.65 -21.17
CA LYS A 2 -24.77 -27.01 -19.83
C LYS A 2 -23.43 -27.02 -19.06
N GLN A 3 -22.34 -26.59 -19.69
CA GLN A 3 -21.00 -26.64 -19.06
C GLN A 3 -20.11 -25.41 -19.29
N LYS A 4 -20.66 -24.31 -19.84
CA LYS A 4 -19.89 -23.07 -20.09
C LYS A 4 -20.12 -21.95 -19.09
N THR A 5 -21.15 -22.02 -18.25
CA THR A 5 -21.49 -20.96 -17.27
C THR A 5 -20.77 -21.07 -15.93
N VAL A 6 -20.33 -22.28 -15.53
CA VAL A 6 -19.64 -22.47 -14.24
C VAL A 6 -18.21 -21.91 -14.27
N SER A 7 -17.56 -21.94 -15.44
CA SER A 7 -16.16 -21.52 -15.55
C SER A 7 -15.96 -19.99 -15.49
N ALA A 8 -16.93 -19.21 -15.97
CA ALA A 8 -16.87 -17.74 -15.90
C ALA A 8 -17.09 -17.23 -14.47
N ILE A 9 -17.94 -17.91 -13.70
CA ILE A 9 -18.19 -17.55 -12.29
C ILE A 9 -16.98 -17.88 -11.43
N SER A 10 -16.29 -19.00 -11.67
CA SER A 10 -15.03 -19.32 -10.95
C SER A 10 -13.88 -18.37 -11.29
N ILE A 11 -13.81 -17.85 -12.53
CA ILE A 11 -12.83 -16.83 -12.92
C ILE A 11 -13.19 -15.47 -12.30
N ALA A 12 -14.48 -15.11 -12.27
CA ALA A 12 -14.95 -13.92 -11.56
C ALA A 12 -14.74 -14.00 -10.04
N LEU A 13 -14.82 -15.21 -9.45
CA LEU A 13 -14.56 -15.46 -8.03
C LEU A 13 -13.06 -15.49 -7.68
N LEU A 14 -12.20 -15.90 -8.62
CA LEU A 14 -10.74 -15.76 -8.45
C LEU A 14 -10.27 -14.30 -8.61
N LEU A 15 -10.96 -13.49 -9.42
CA LEU A 15 -10.65 -12.05 -9.61
C LEU A 15 -11.05 -11.18 -8.40
N LEU A 16 -11.80 -11.72 -7.43
CA LEU A 16 -12.14 -11.05 -6.17
C LEU A 16 -11.03 -11.13 -5.11
N PHE A 17 -9.92 -11.82 -5.40
CA PHE A 17 -8.71 -11.82 -4.58
C PHE A 17 -7.65 -10.85 -5.13
N ALA A 18 -8.07 -9.71 -5.67
CA ALA A 18 -7.16 -8.57 -5.79
C ALA A 18 -6.87 -8.10 -4.36
N ALA A 19 -5.69 -8.46 -3.85
CA ALA A 19 -5.17 -7.86 -2.64
C ALA A 19 -5.15 -6.34 -2.87
N CYS A 20 -6.08 -5.63 -2.24
CA CYS A 20 -6.00 -4.19 -2.13
C CYS A 20 -4.71 -3.91 -1.36
N THR A 21 -3.65 -3.57 -2.08
CA THR A 21 -2.44 -3.07 -1.42
C THR A 21 -2.90 -1.89 -0.55
N PRO A 22 -2.62 -1.88 0.76
CA PRO A 22 -3.16 -0.88 1.70
C PRO A 22 -2.81 0.57 1.31
N ALA A 23 -1.81 0.76 0.44
CA ALA A 23 -1.56 2.01 -0.25
C ALA A 23 -2.77 2.51 -1.05
N ALA A 24 -3.41 1.70 -1.90
CA ALA A 24 -4.56 2.13 -2.74
C ALA A 24 -5.74 2.69 -1.93
N ALA A 25 -6.00 2.12 -0.75
CA ALA A 25 -7.08 2.56 0.13
C ALA A 25 -6.79 3.90 0.84
N ALA A 26 -5.53 4.36 0.88
CA ALA A 26 -5.10 5.55 1.60
C ALA A 26 -5.12 6.86 0.79
N ILE A 27 -5.17 6.79 -0.55
CA ILE A 27 -4.72 7.92 -1.38
C ILE A 27 -5.85 8.68 -2.08
N SER A 28 -6.94 7.97 -2.44
CA SER A 28 -8.07 8.57 -3.15
C SER A 28 -9.39 7.84 -2.81
N ALA A 29 -10.34 8.55 -2.21
CA ALA A 29 -11.68 8.04 -1.91
C ALA A 29 -12.42 7.65 -3.19
N ARG A 30 -12.14 8.35 -4.30
CA ARG A 30 -12.65 7.99 -5.62
C ARG A 30 -12.06 6.68 -6.11
N SER A 31 -10.74 6.50 -5.99
CA SER A 31 -10.10 5.24 -6.35
C SER A 31 -10.65 4.08 -5.52
N LEU A 32 -10.81 4.28 -4.20
CA LEU A 32 -11.39 3.28 -3.31
C LEU A 32 -12.82 2.89 -3.71
N ALA A 33 -13.67 3.87 -4.07
CA ALA A 33 -15.03 3.61 -4.55
C ALA A 33 -15.07 2.84 -5.90
N MET A 34 -13.99 2.91 -6.69
CA MET A 34 -13.82 2.16 -7.94
C MET A 34 -13.13 0.80 -7.73
N GLY A 35 -13.02 0.32 -6.48
CA GLY A 35 -12.33 -0.93 -6.16
C GLY A 35 -10.80 -0.86 -6.35
N GLY A 36 -10.22 0.34 -6.33
CA GLY A 36 -8.80 0.60 -6.54
C GLY A 36 -8.39 0.87 -7.99
N ALA A 37 -9.31 0.73 -8.96
CA ALA A 37 -9.04 0.94 -10.38
C ALA A 37 -8.97 2.44 -10.71
N CYS A 38 -7.76 2.98 -10.89
CA CYS A 38 -7.54 4.42 -11.05
C CYS A 38 -6.28 4.82 -11.83
N VAL A 39 -5.32 3.94 -12.09
CA VAL A 39 -3.99 4.31 -12.60
C VAL A 39 -4.04 5.05 -13.95
N ALA A 40 -5.09 4.80 -14.73
CA ALA A 40 -5.33 5.42 -16.04
C ALA A 40 -6.25 6.65 -16.01
N ILE A 41 -6.94 6.93 -14.89
CA ILE A 41 -8.01 7.96 -14.81
C ILE A 41 -7.89 8.91 -13.63
N VAL A 42 -6.83 8.80 -12.84
CA VAL A 42 -6.58 9.71 -11.74
C VAL A 42 -6.33 11.12 -12.27
N ASN A 43 -7.27 12.01 -12.03
CA ASN A 43 -7.28 13.40 -12.53
C ASN A 43 -7.53 14.39 -11.38
N ASP A 44 -7.04 14.04 -10.19
CA ASP A 44 -7.03 14.87 -9.00
C ASP A 44 -5.62 14.97 -8.40
N ALA A 45 -5.45 15.68 -7.28
CA ALA A 45 -4.14 15.80 -6.63
C ALA A 45 -3.55 14.45 -6.19
N GLY A 46 -4.38 13.40 -6.05
CA GLY A 46 -3.96 12.03 -5.82
C GLY A 46 -3.08 11.46 -6.93
N ALA A 47 -3.13 12.04 -8.14
CA ALA A 47 -2.25 11.68 -9.26
C ALA A 47 -0.77 11.79 -8.89
N ALA A 48 -0.42 12.74 -8.02
CA ALA A 48 0.96 12.91 -7.56
C ALA A 48 1.52 11.63 -6.93
N TYR A 49 0.69 10.90 -6.17
CA TYR A 49 1.08 9.60 -5.63
C TYR A 49 0.80 8.48 -6.64
N VAL A 50 -0.43 8.36 -7.16
CA VAL A 50 -0.89 7.15 -7.88
C VAL A 50 -0.18 6.96 -9.22
N ASN A 51 -0.11 8.02 -10.02
CA ASN A 51 0.56 8.00 -11.32
C ASN A 51 1.01 9.43 -11.67
N PRO A 52 2.29 9.77 -11.46
CA PRO A 52 2.77 11.13 -11.67
C PRO A 52 2.63 11.61 -13.12
N ALA A 53 2.55 10.70 -14.11
CA ALA A 53 2.29 11.06 -15.50
C ALA A 53 0.88 11.64 -15.70
N ALA A 54 -0.07 11.30 -14.84
CA ALA A 54 -1.45 11.77 -14.93
C ALA A 54 -1.63 13.20 -14.39
N LEU A 55 -0.62 13.79 -13.76
CA LEU A 55 -0.63 15.20 -13.32
C LEU A 55 -0.91 16.18 -14.46
N ILE A 56 -0.54 15.83 -15.69
CA ILE A 56 -0.79 16.64 -16.90
C ILE A 56 -2.28 16.73 -17.25
N THR A 57 -3.12 15.82 -16.74
CA THR A 57 -4.58 15.84 -17.00
C THR A 57 -5.32 16.86 -16.13
N LEU A 58 -4.65 17.47 -15.16
CA LEU A 58 -5.24 18.46 -14.27
C LEU A 58 -5.51 19.77 -15.02
N ALA A 59 -6.77 20.22 -14.97
CA ALA A 59 -7.15 21.48 -15.59
C ALA A 59 -6.78 22.72 -14.74
N ALA A 60 -6.59 22.55 -13.43
CA ALA A 60 -6.34 23.63 -12.49
C ALA A 60 -5.57 23.10 -11.26
N PRO A 61 -4.96 24.00 -10.45
CA PRO A 61 -4.41 23.62 -9.16
C PRO A 61 -5.47 23.03 -8.24
N GLN A 62 -5.12 21.95 -7.54
CA GLN A 62 -6.01 21.24 -6.63
C GLN A 62 -5.31 20.95 -5.31
N LEU A 63 -6.08 21.04 -4.22
CA LEU A 63 -5.67 20.62 -2.89
C LEU A 63 -6.68 19.56 -2.42
N THR A 64 -6.17 18.39 -2.04
CA THR A 64 -6.96 17.26 -1.60
C THR A 64 -6.51 16.84 -0.21
N PHE A 65 -7.47 16.69 0.69
CA PHE A 65 -7.28 16.09 2.00
C PHE A 65 -8.22 14.91 2.12
N GLU A 66 -7.68 13.75 2.48
CA GLU A 66 -8.45 12.53 2.66
C GLU A 66 -8.08 11.82 3.94
N TYR A 67 -9.05 11.05 4.41
CA TYR A 67 -8.97 10.29 5.63
C TYR A 67 -9.81 9.02 5.45
N ALA A 68 -9.17 7.87 5.59
CA ALA A 68 -9.84 6.58 5.58
C ALA A 68 -9.54 5.82 6.87
N PRO A 69 -10.55 5.50 7.70
CA PRO A 69 -10.42 4.51 8.75
C PRO A 69 -10.52 3.12 8.12
N VAL A 70 -9.54 2.25 8.40
CA VAL A 70 -9.59 0.84 8.01
C VAL A 70 -9.95 -0.01 9.22
N PHE A 71 -11.01 -0.79 9.05
CA PHE A 71 -11.47 -1.78 10.02
C PHE A 71 -11.11 -3.16 9.49
N LEU A 72 -10.16 -3.81 10.14
CA LEU A 72 -9.76 -5.18 9.80
C LEU A 72 -10.50 -6.15 10.72
N SER A 73 -11.42 -6.93 10.16
CA SER A 73 -11.93 -8.14 10.81
C SER A 73 -11.29 -9.33 10.12
N ALA A 74 -10.55 -10.13 10.88
CA ALA A 74 -9.86 -11.30 10.36
C ALA A 74 -10.10 -12.47 11.30
N THR A 75 -10.73 -13.51 10.75
CA THR A 75 -11.00 -14.77 11.44
C THR A 75 -9.90 -15.76 11.03
N PRO A 76 -9.11 -16.30 11.96
CA PRO A 76 -8.11 -17.29 11.61
C PRO A 76 -8.76 -18.54 11.02
N LEU A 77 -8.49 -18.84 9.75
CA LEU A 77 -8.88 -20.11 9.12
C LEU A 77 -7.91 -21.19 9.61
N ALA A 78 -8.39 -22.04 10.51
CA ALA A 78 -7.70 -23.16 11.17
C ALA A 78 -6.80 -22.78 12.36
N LEU A 79 -7.43 -22.40 13.48
CA LEU A 79 -6.82 -22.63 14.78
C LEU A 79 -7.02 -24.09 15.19
N PRO A 80 -6.00 -24.80 15.71
CA PRO A 80 -6.22 -26.07 16.39
C PRO A 80 -7.27 -25.89 17.48
N ALA A 81 -8.20 -26.84 17.62
CA ALA A 81 -9.36 -26.80 18.53
C ALA A 81 -9.01 -26.67 20.04
N ALA A 82 -7.74 -26.49 20.39
CA ALA A 82 -7.23 -26.44 21.75
C ALA A 82 -6.91 -25.02 22.26
N LEU A 83 -7.13 -23.96 21.46
CA LEU A 83 -6.95 -22.61 21.98
C LEU A 83 -8.12 -22.22 22.90
N PRO A 84 -7.84 -21.81 24.15
CA PRO A 84 -8.88 -21.39 25.08
C PRO A 84 -9.66 -20.19 24.53
N PRO A 85 -10.95 -20.04 24.89
CA PRO A 85 -11.83 -18.95 24.43
C PRO A 85 -11.30 -17.53 24.68
N ALA A 86 -10.24 -17.39 25.49
CA ALA A 86 -9.53 -16.13 25.72
C ALA A 86 -8.85 -15.55 24.45
N PHE A 87 -8.74 -16.33 23.36
CA PHE A 87 -8.44 -15.79 22.01
C PHE A 87 -9.49 -14.74 21.57
N PHE A 88 -10.75 -14.96 21.95
CA PHE A 88 -11.86 -14.04 21.73
C PHE A 88 -12.07 -13.18 22.98
N GLY A 89 -11.08 -12.36 23.33
CA GLY A 89 -11.39 -11.14 24.08
C GLY A 89 -12.69 -10.55 23.50
N SER A 90 -13.66 -10.23 24.34
CA SER A 90 -15.07 -9.95 24.05
C SER A 90 -15.34 -8.70 23.18
N THR A 91 -14.39 -8.34 22.34
CA THR A 91 -14.37 -7.24 21.40
C THR A 91 -13.39 -7.69 20.31
N GLU A 92 -13.87 -7.88 19.08
CA GLU A 92 -12.98 -7.96 17.93
C GLU A 92 -11.94 -6.82 18.07
N PRO A 93 -10.63 -7.08 17.92
CA PRO A 93 -9.67 -5.99 17.87
C PRO A 93 -9.91 -5.23 16.57
N GLU A 94 -10.90 -4.33 16.59
CA GLU A 94 -10.91 -3.17 15.72
C GLU A 94 -9.63 -2.42 16.06
N ILE A 95 -8.58 -2.65 15.28
CA ILE A 95 -7.43 -1.75 15.26
C ILE A 95 -7.80 -0.70 14.22
N PRO A 96 -8.41 0.44 14.60
CA PRO A 96 -8.69 1.51 13.66
C PRO A 96 -7.36 2.00 13.13
N THR A 97 -7.03 1.59 11.93
CA THR A 97 -5.85 2.05 11.21
C THR A 97 -6.23 3.34 10.49
N LEU A 98 -5.49 4.41 10.76
CA LEU A 98 -5.76 5.72 10.16
C LEU A 98 -4.84 5.95 8.97
N LEU A 99 -5.45 6.16 7.81
CA LEU A 99 -4.78 6.45 6.54
C LEU A 99 -5.09 7.88 6.08
N PRO A 100 -4.40 8.89 6.62
CA PRO A 100 -4.50 10.26 6.12
C PRO A 100 -3.68 10.45 4.82
N TYR A 101 -4.21 11.29 3.94
CA TYR A 101 -3.53 11.79 2.76
C TYR A 101 -3.74 13.31 2.62
N LEU A 102 -2.66 14.01 2.28
CA LEU A 102 -2.70 15.41 1.89
C LEU A 102 -1.92 15.55 0.59
N GLY A 103 -2.55 16.10 -0.43
CA GLY A 103 -1.94 16.30 -1.75
C GLY A 103 -2.25 17.68 -2.30
N PHE A 104 -1.24 18.33 -2.87
CA PHE A 104 -1.40 19.50 -3.72
C PHE A 104 -0.81 19.19 -5.08
N ALA A 105 -1.54 19.50 -6.15
CA ALA A 105 -1.04 19.35 -7.50
C ALA A 105 -1.40 20.57 -8.34
N SER A 106 -0.49 20.97 -9.23
CA SER A 106 -0.70 22.09 -10.13
C SER A 106 -0.21 21.74 -11.53
N PRO A 107 -1.03 21.97 -12.57
CA PRO A 107 -0.52 22.04 -13.92
C PRO A 107 0.36 23.30 -14.07
N ASN A 108 1.40 23.22 -14.88
CA ASN A 108 2.16 24.38 -15.35
C ASN A 108 1.88 24.56 -16.85
N SER A 109 1.12 25.60 -17.18
CA SER A 109 0.48 25.79 -18.49
C SER A 109 1.45 26.04 -19.66
N GLU A 110 2.70 26.43 -19.40
CA GLU A 110 3.59 26.89 -20.48
C GLU A 110 4.50 25.80 -21.07
N SER A 111 4.66 24.67 -20.39
CA SER A 111 5.68 23.67 -20.74
C SER A 111 5.17 22.23 -20.80
N GLY A 112 3.88 21.98 -20.59
CA GLY A 112 3.37 20.60 -20.43
C GLY A 112 3.92 19.90 -19.18
N LEU A 113 4.50 20.67 -18.25
CA LEU A 113 4.95 20.21 -16.95
C LEU A 113 3.80 20.30 -15.97
N ALA A 114 3.73 19.36 -15.05
CA ALA A 114 2.87 19.43 -13.89
C ALA A 114 3.64 18.93 -12.68
N TYR A 115 3.34 19.47 -11.51
CA TYR A 115 3.98 19.02 -10.28
C TYR A 115 2.96 18.71 -9.20
N GLY A 116 3.36 17.83 -8.30
CA GLY A 116 2.55 17.45 -7.15
C GLY A 116 3.42 17.28 -5.91
N ILE A 117 2.87 17.64 -4.76
CA ILE A 117 3.45 17.40 -3.44
C ILE A 117 2.41 16.65 -2.65
N PHE A 118 2.81 15.58 -1.98
CA PHE A 118 1.90 14.81 -1.17
C PHE A 118 2.56 14.32 0.10
N ALA A 119 1.74 14.01 1.10
CA ALA A 119 2.13 13.28 2.29
C ALA A 119 1.04 12.26 2.62
N TYR A 120 1.46 11.08 3.06
CA TYR A 120 0.54 10.03 3.48
C TYR A 120 1.12 9.24 4.65
N ARG A 121 0.23 8.53 5.33
CA ARG A 121 0.60 7.49 6.29
C ARG A 121 -0.10 6.20 5.92
N THR A 122 0.66 5.10 5.92
CA THR A 122 0.14 3.76 5.70
C THR A 122 0.67 2.81 6.77
N GLU A 123 -0.05 1.72 7.00
CA GLU A 123 0.35 0.68 7.93
C GLU A 123 0.50 -0.66 7.21
N MET A 124 1.55 -1.37 7.58
CA MET A 124 1.84 -2.72 7.13
C MET A 124 1.59 -3.65 8.30
N ILE A 125 0.57 -4.49 8.19
CA ILE A 125 0.26 -5.49 9.20
C ILE A 125 0.73 -6.85 8.67
N THR A 126 1.63 -7.50 9.41
CA THR A 126 2.05 -8.88 9.11
C THR A 126 1.30 -9.82 10.05
N TRP A 127 0.30 -10.52 9.51
CA TRP A 127 -0.54 -11.51 10.22
C TRP A 127 0.29 -12.72 10.69
N PRO A 128 -0.14 -13.43 11.77
CA PRO A 128 0.73 -13.97 12.81
C PRO A 128 1.94 -14.72 12.25
N THR A 129 3.12 -14.26 12.66
CA THR A 129 4.40 -14.78 12.16
C THR A 129 4.79 -16.09 12.83
N PHE A 130 4.40 -16.28 14.10
CA PHE A 130 4.53 -17.52 14.86
C PHE A 130 3.68 -17.47 16.16
N ASP A 131 3.56 -18.61 16.82
CA ASP A 131 2.93 -18.78 18.13
C ASP A 131 4.01 -18.82 19.23
N TRP A 132 3.88 -17.96 20.25
CA TRP A 132 4.68 -18.00 21.46
C TRP A 132 3.82 -18.42 22.66
N GLN A 133 3.98 -19.66 23.13
CA GLN A 133 3.26 -20.22 24.29
C GLN A 133 1.72 -20.11 24.20
N GLY A 134 1.15 -20.30 23.01
CA GLY A 134 -0.28 -20.14 22.74
C GLY A 134 -0.69 -18.70 22.42
N THR A 135 0.25 -17.76 22.39
CA THR A 135 0.02 -16.34 22.08
C THR A 135 0.51 -16.03 20.67
N PRO A 136 -0.38 -15.69 19.72
CA PRO A 136 0.04 -15.27 18.39
C PRO A 136 0.74 -13.91 18.44
N VAL A 137 1.82 -13.78 17.68
CA VAL A 137 2.63 -12.55 17.65
C VAL A 137 2.38 -11.76 16.36
N LEU A 138 1.86 -10.52 16.51
CA LEU A 138 1.59 -9.58 15.44
C LEU A 138 2.74 -8.57 15.27
N ILE A 139 3.13 -8.30 14.02
CA ILE A 139 4.10 -7.25 13.69
C ILE A 139 3.37 -6.16 12.92
N VAL A 140 3.53 -4.92 13.40
CA VAL A 140 2.97 -3.73 12.77
C VAL A 140 4.13 -2.80 12.37
N GLY A 141 4.10 -2.38 11.12
CA GLY A 141 4.95 -1.36 10.54
C GLY A 141 4.11 -0.16 10.12
N GLN A 142 4.66 1.04 10.22
CA GLN A 142 4.00 2.27 9.83
C GLN A 142 4.94 3.07 8.95
N ASP A 143 4.51 3.40 7.74
CA ASP A 143 5.25 4.27 6.83
C ASP A 143 4.55 5.64 6.78
N THR A 144 5.28 6.68 7.18
CA THR A 144 4.86 8.07 6.97
C THR A 144 5.81 8.72 6.00
N SER A 145 5.27 9.15 4.86
CA SER A 145 6.08 9.56 3.71
C SER A 145 5.56 10.84 3.09
N ALA A 146 6.48 11.67 2.60
CA ALA A 146 6.19 12.83 1.77
C ALA A 146 6.92 12.70 0.43
N GLY A 147 6.27 13.12 -0.65
CA GLY A 147 6.81 13.02 -2.00
C GLY A 147 6.63 14.26 -2.82
N TYR A 148 7.53 14.43 -3.78
CA TYR A 148 7.48 15.42 -4.83
C TYR A 148 7.45 14.70 -6.18
N SER A 149 6.46 15.04 -6.99
CA SER A 149 6.16 14.39 -8.25
C SER A 149 6.22 15.40 -9.38
N LEU A 150 6.76 14.96 -10.52
CA LEU A 150 6.77 15.71 -11.77
C LEU A 150 6.13 14.86 -12.85
N GLY A 151 5.20 15.45 -13.59
CA GLY A 151 4.64 14.93 -14.83
C GLY A 151 5.07 15.80 -15.99
N TYR A 152 5.31 15.19 -17.15
CA TYR A 152 5.66 15.88 -18.39
C TYR A 152 4.98 15.22 -19.58
N GLU A 153 4.30 16.01 -20.39
CA GLU A 153 3.74 15.57 -21.66
C GLU A 153 4.82 15.63 -22.75
N ILE A 154 5.20 14.47 -23.28
CA ILE A 154 6.24 14.37 -24.33
C ILE A 154 5.63 14.60 -25.70
N LEU A 155 4.45 14.02 -25.93
CA LEU A 155 3.68 14.10 -27.17
C LEU A 155 2.21 14.30 -26.80
N PRO A 156 1.37 14.85 -27.69
CA PRO A 156 -0.05 14.97 -27.45
C PRO A 156 -0.67 13.63 -27.02
N GLY A 157 -1.18 13.58 -25.79
CA GLY A 157 -1.78 12.36 -25.22
C GLY A 157 -0.77 11.29 -24.77
N PHE A 158 0.53 11.59 -24.68
CA PHE A 158 1.52 10.69 -24.07
C PHE A 158 2.40 11.44 -23.09
N SER A 159 2.31 11.06 -21.82
CA SER A 159 3.05 11.67 -20.74
C SER A 159 3.81 10.65 -19.90
N VAL A 160 4.85 11.16 -19.26
CA VAL A 160 5.67 10.41 -18.30
C VAL A 160 5.73 11.20 -17.01
N GLY A 161 6.02 10.51 -15.91
CA GLY A 161 6.23 11.17 -14.64
C GLY A 161 7.16 10.39 -13.74
N GLY A 162 7.69 11.09 -12.75
CA GLY A 162 8.56 10.53 -11.73
C GLY A 162 8.30 11.18 -10.39
N THR A 163 8.55 10.42 -9.33
CA THR A 163 8.36 10.87 -7.96
C THR A 163 9.58 10.52 -7.14
N ILE A 164 10.02 11.49 -6.32
CA ILE A 164 10.97 11.25 -5.24
C ILE A 164 10.20 11.36 -3.94
N ARG A 165 10.33 10.35 -3.09
CA ARG A 165 9.64 10.25 -1.80
C ARG A 165 10.66 10.04 -0.69
N VAL A 166 10.48 10.74 0.43
CA VAL A 166 11.24 10.51 1.65
C VAL A 166 10.25 10.11 2.73
N GLY A 167 10.57 9.08 3.50
CA GLY A 167 9.68 8.61 4.55
C GLY A 167 10.40 8.07 5.76
N LEU A 168 9.64 7.95 6.83
CA LEU A 168 10.02 7.32 8.08
C LEU A 168 9.19 6.05 8.24
N TYR A 169 9.88 4.92 8.33
CA TYR A 169 9.26 3.64 8.64
C TYR A 169 9.51 3.31 10.11
N ASN A 170 8.44 3.19 10.88
CA ASN A 170 8.49 2.80 12.29
C ASN A 170 7.93 1.38 12.43
N THR A 171 8.60 0.53 13.19
CA THR A 171 8.09 -0.82 13.46
C THR A 171 8.56 -1.32 14.82
N ASP A 172 7.69 -2.08 15.49
CA ASP A 172 8.06 -2.80 16.69
C ASP A 172 8.30 -4.27 16.33
N LYS A 173 9.55 -4.72 16.46
CA LYS A 173 9.89 -6.12 16.22
C LYS A 173 9.95 -6.91 17.53
N PRO A 174 9.18 -7.98 17.64
CA PRO A 174 9.28 -8.90 18.77
C PRO A 174 10.55 -9.75 18.66
N PHE A 175 11.22 -10.00 19.78
CA PHE A 175 12.36 -10.90 19.90
C PHE A 175 12.33 -11.62 21.26
N ILE A 176 13.01 -12.76 21.37
CA ILE A 176 13.02 -13.57 22.59
C ILE A 176 14.34 -13.33 23.33
N VAL A 177 14.25 -13.00 24.62
CA VAL A 177 15.40 -12.87 25.51
C VAL A 177 15.43 -14.06 26.47
N LYS A 178 16.60 -14.66 26.63
CA LYS A 178 16.84 -15.74 27.59
C LYS A 178 17.54 -15.16 28.82
N GLU A 179 16.87 -15.18 29.95
CA GLU A 179 17.42 -14.74 31.23
C GLU A 179 17.51 -15.91 32.20
N THR A 180 18.63 -16.02 32.93
CA THR A 180 18.76 -17.00 34.02
C THR A 180 18.50 -16.30 35.35
N VAL A 181 17.33 -16.55 35.95
CA VAL A 181 16.96 -16.01 37.25
C VAL A 181 16.97 -17.14 38.27
N ASN A 182 17.83 -17.05 39.28
CA ASN A 182 17.97 -18.06 40.34
C ASN A 182 18.24 -19.50 39.83
N GLY A 183 19.00 -19.64 38.74
CA GLY A 183 19.32 -20.94 38.15
C GLY A 183 18.22 -21.56 37.28
N VAL A 184 17.12 -20.83 37.05
CA VAL A 184 16.04 -21.21 36.12
C VAL A 184 16.15 -20.36 34.87
N GLU A 185 16.12 -21.00 33.71
CA GLU A 185 16.08 -20.31 32.41
C GLU A 185 14.65 -19.83 32.13
N ILE A 186 14.49 -18.53 31.92
CA ILE A 186 13.23 -17.87 31.59
C ILE A 186 13.37 -17.28 30.18
N LEU A 187 12.37 -17.56 29.34
CA LEU A 187 12.28 -16.99 28.00
C LEU A 187 11.21 -15.89 28.00
N THR A 188 11.61 -14.67 27.70
CA THR A 188 10.74 -13.49 27.70
C THR A 188 10.57 -12.96 26.29
N LEU A 189 9.32 -12.73 25.86
CA LEU A 189 9.03 -12.03 24.61
C LEU A 189 9.15 -10.53 24.85
N THR A 190 10.14 -9.90 24.22
CA THR A 190 10.40 -8.46 24.29
C THR A 190 10.14 -7.83 22.93
N LYS A 191 9.92 -6.51 22.88
CA LYS A 191 9.79 -5.74 21.63
C LYS A 191 10.86 -4.67 21.56
N ALA A 192 11.44 -4.50 20.38
CA ALA A 192 12.34 -3.39 20.08
C ALA A 192 11.69 -2.47 19.05
N HIS A 193 11.73 -1.18 19.34
CA HIS A 193 11.28 -0.15 18.43
C HIS A 193 12.40 0.21 17.45
N TYR A 194 12.08 0.23 16.16
CA TYR A 194 13.01 0.66 15.12
C TYR A 194 12.38 1.74 14.26
N GLN A 195 13.20 2.71 13.89
CA GLN A 195 12.86 3.79 12.98
C GLN A 195 13.89 3.87 11.86
N PHE A 196 13.42 3.89 10.61
CA PHE A 196 14.26 4.00 9.43
C PHE A 196 13.84 5.17 8.56
N LEU A 197 14.80 6.02 8.20
CA LEU A 197 14.64 6.95 7.10
C LEU A 197 14.81 6.19 5.79
N HIS A 198 13.89 6.37 4.85
CA HIS A 198 13.95 5.76 3.53
C HIS A 198 13.70 6.77 2.42
N LEU A 199 14.25 6.45 1.24
CA LEU A 199 14.02 7.15 -0.02
C LEU A 199 13.23 6.20 -0.92
N GLY A 200 12.18 6.67 -1.58
CA GLY A 200 11.40 5.95 -2.58
C GLY A 200 11.46 6.66 -3.92
N LEU A 201 11.57 5.86 -4.98
CA LEU A 201 11.52 6.34 -6.36
C LEU A 201 10.37 5.67 -7.08
N ASP A 202 9.46 6.47 -7.62
CA ASP A 202 8.34 6.00 -8.42
C ASP A 202 8.41 6.59 -9.83
N ALA A 203 7.81 5.89 -10.79
CA ALA A 203 7.70 6.34 -12.17
C ALA A 203 6.32 6.01 -12.73
N GLY A 204 5.87 6.79 -13.70
CA GLY A 204 4.58 6.63 -14.34
C GLY A 204 4.60 6.95 -15.82
N ILE A 205 3.68 6.33 -16.55
CA ILE A 205 3.37 6.63 -17.95
C ILE A 205 1.85 6.72 -18.07
N LEU A 206 1.38 7.66 -18.88
CA LEU A 206 -0.02 7.76 -19.27
C LEU A 206 -0.11 7.94 -20.79
N TYR A 207 -0.97 7.16 -21.42
CA TYR A 207 -1.30 7.25 -22.84
C TYR A 207 -2.80 7.46 -23.01
N GLN A 208 -3.18 8.65 -23.46
CA GLN A 208 -4.55 9.10 -23.69
C GLN A 208 -4.65 9.74 -25.10
N PRO A 209 -4.68 8.94 -26.17
CA PRO A 209 -4.71 9.45 -27.54
C PRO A 209 -6.04 10.13 -27.90
N VAL A 210 -7.12 9.79 -27.19
CA VAL A 210 -8.45 10.37 -27.35
C VAL A 210 -9.12 10.55 -25.98
N PRO A 211 -10.06 11.50 -25.81
CA PRO A 211 -10.71 11.74 -24.52
C PRO A 211 -11.45 10.53 -23.92
N GLN A 212 -11.87 9.57 -24.75
CA GLN A 212 -12.66 8.41 -24.33
C GLN A 212 -11.83 7.21 -23.87
N PHE A 213 -10.51 7.25 -24.04
CA PHE A 213 -9.64 6.09 -23.79
C PHE A 213 -8.32 6.51 -23.15
N ALA A 214 -7.94 5.83 -22.07
CA ALA A 214 -6.65 6.03 -21.42
C ALA A 214 -6.03 4.69 -21.01
N MET A 215 -4.70 4.65 -21.04
CA MET A 215 -3.88 3.57 -20.49
C MET A 215 -2.87 4.17 -19.53
N GLY A 216 -2.79 3.61 -18.33
CA GLY A 216 -1.85 4.05 -17.30
C GLY A 216 -0.91 2.93 -16.92
N PHE A 217 0.32 3.30 -16.60
CA PHE A 217 1.30 2.45 -15.96
C PHE A 217 1.96 3.23 -14.84
N ALA A 218 2.12 2.62 -13.67
CA ALA A 218 2.84 3.18 -12.54
C ALA A 218 3.71 2.10 -11.90
N ALA A 219 4.92 2.47 -11.49
CA ALA A 219 5.83 1.62 -10.75
C ALA A 219 6.25 2.35 -9.48
N HIS A 220 6.01 1.74 -8.32
CA HIS A 220 6.33 2.26 -7.01
C HIS A 220 7.53 1.53 -6.40
N ASP A 221 8.34 2.29 -5.66
CA ASP A 221 9.53 1.79 -4.95
C ASP A 221 10.47 1.00 -5.87
N ILE A 222 10.77 1.58 -7.04
CA ILE A 222 11.69 1.05 -8.07
C ILE A 222 13.06 0.74 -7.47
N ASN A 223 13.46 1.52 -6.47
CA ASN A 223 14.74 1.36 -5.77
C ASN A 223 14.75 0.24 -4.71
N ARG A 224 13.65 -0.54 -4.54
CA ARG A 224 13.56 -1.74 -3.70
C ARG A 224 14.19 -1.56 -2.32
N LYS A 225 13.60 -0.66 -1.53
CA LYS A 225 14.11 -0.28 -0.20
C LYS A 225 14.32 -1.52 0.66
N LYS A 226 15.50 -1.61 1.26
CA LYS A 226 15.89 -2.70 2.16
C LYS A 226 16.21 -2.09 3.52
N LEU A 227 15.46 -2.47 4.54
CA LEU A 227 15.68 -2.06 5.93
C LEU A 227 16.36 -3.21 6.67
N ALA A 228 17.61 -2.97 7.07
CA ALA A 228 18.39 -3.90 7.87
C ALA A 228 18.34 -3.47 9.34
N PHE A 229 18.03 -4.41 10.21
CA PHE A 229 17.88 -4.19 11.64
C PHE A 229 19.20 -4.52 12.32
N GLU A 230 19.65 -3.67 13.25
CA GLU A 230 20.82 -3.94 14.09
C GLU A 230 20.49 -5.03 15.12
N GLU A 231 21.46 -5.87 15.46
CA GLU A 231 21.31 -6.94 16.45
C GLU A 231 21.43 -6.39 17.87
N PHE A 232 20.66 -6.94 18.81
CA PHE A 232 20.76 -6.58 20.22
C PHE A 232 21.71 -7.50 20.99
N GLU A 233 22.49 -6.92 21.90
CA GLU A 233 23.40 -7.66 22.78
C GLU A 233 22.59 -8.60 23.71
N GLY A 234 22.87 -9.91 23.67
CA GLY A 234 22.14 -10.93 24.43
C GLY A 234 20.96 -11.60 23.71
N GLN A 235 20.74 -11.28 22.42
CA GLN A 235 19.76 -11.97 21.58
C GLN A 235 20.23 -13.40 21.26
N GLU A 236 19.53 -14.42 21.77
CA GLU A 236 19.74 -15.81 21.34
C GLU A 236 19.22 -15.98 19.89
N PRO A 237 19.86 -16.84 19.07
CA PRO A 237 19.59 -17.00 17.64
C PRO A 237 18.28 -17.71 17.31
N TYR A 238 17.28 -17.69 18.20
CA TYR A 238 15.94 -18.15 17.85
C TYR A 238 15.37 -17.19 16.80
N GLU A 239 15.58 -17.59 15.55
CA GLU A 239 14.71 -17.40 14.39
C GLU A 239 13.31 -17.11 14.92
N ILE A 240 12.76 -15.93 14.70
CA ILE A 240 12.11 -15.58 13.44
C ILE A 240 12.01 -14.06 13.46
N ILE A 241 12.56 -13.41 12.42
CA ILE A 241 11.91 -12.42 11.56
C ILE A 241 12.95 -12.11 10.47
N GLU A 242 12.58 -12.27 9.21
CA GLU A 242 13.44 -11.95 8.08
C GLU A 242 14.09 -10.57 8.25
N ASN A 243 15.41 -10.59 8.45
CA ASN A 243 16.29 -9.44 8.36
C ASN A 243 17.00 -9.57 7.00
N PRO A 244 16.61 -8.80 5.97
CA PRO A 244 15.95 -7.49 6.01
C PRO A 244 14.44 -7.49 5.73
N ILE A 245 13.75 -6.41 6.13
CA ILE A 245 12.45 -6.06 5.52
C ILE A 245 12.72 -5.41 4.17
N ARG A 246 12.10 -5.94 3.11
CA ARG A 246 12.11 -5.32 1.78
C ARG A 246 10.75 -4.71 1.51
N PHE A 247 10.73 -3.44 1.12
CA PHE A 247 9.50 -2.86 0.60
C PHE A 247 9.17 -3.55 -0.73
N PRO A 248 7.92 -3.98 -0.92
CA PRO A 248 7.52 -4.58 -2.18
C PRO A 248 7.66 -3.52 -3.27
N PHE A 249 8.38 -3.88 -4.33
CA PHE A 249 8.26 -3.17 -5.59
C PHE A 249 6.83 -3.43 -6.11
N GLY A 250 6.08 -2.36 -6.38
CA GLY A 250 4.70 -2.46 -6.83
C GLY A 250 4.56 -1.95 -8.25
N MET A 251 3.95 -2.72 -9.13
CA MET A 251 3.60 -2.31 -10.48
C MET A 251 2.09 -2.25 -10.62
N ARG A 252 1.60 -1.20 -11.26
CA ARG A 252 0.20 -1.07 -11.64
C ARG A 252 0.10 -0.72 -13.10
N TRP A 253 -0.77 -1.42 -13.81
CA TRP A 253 -1.13 -1.06 -15.17
C TRP A 253 -2.63 -1.16 -15.31
N GLY A 254 -3.22 -0.29 -16.11
CA GLY A 254 -4.65 -0.22 -16.22
C GLY A 254 -5.10 0.48 -17.48
N VAL A 255 -6.37 0.28 -17.78
CA VAL A 255 -7.05 0.85 -18.94
C VAL A 255 -8.39 1.43 -18.52
N ALA A 256 -8.81 2.48 -19.19
CA ALA A 256 -10.11 3.07 -18.95
C ALA A 256 -10.82 3.51 -20.22
N PHE A 257 -12.13 3.32 -20.20
CA PHE A 257 -13.07 3.76 -21.23
C PHE A 257 -14.05 4.76 -20.60
N MET A 258 -13.99 6.01 -21.06
CA MET A 258 -14.87 7.09 -20.64
C MET A 258 -16.00 7.23 -21.67
N LEU A 259 -17.08 6.47 -21.45
CA LEU A 259 -18.25 6.38 -22.31
C LEU A 259 -19.24 7.52 -22.00
N PRO A 260 -19.52 8.43 -22.96
CA PRO A 260 -20.46 9.51 -22.74
C PRO A 260 -21.89 9.00 -22.51
N PRO A 261 -22.72 9.69 -21.70
CA PRO A 261 -22.42 10.92 -20.96
C PRO A 261 -21.91 10.72 -19.52
N TYR A 262 -22.04 9.53 -18.92
CA TYR A 262 -21.83 9.37 -17.46
C TYR A 262 -21.13 8.07 -17.03
N LEU A 263 -20.68 7.23 -17.95
CA LEU A 263 -20.14 5.92 -17.59
C LEU A 263 -18.64 5.86 -17.85
N THR A 264 -17.86 5.70 -16.79
CA THR A 264 -16.43 5.37 -16.90
C THR A 264 -16.21 3.95 -16.42
N LEU A 265 -15.62 3.12 -17.27
CA LEU A 265 -15.17 1.78 -16.93
C LEU A 265 -13.65 1.83 -16.80
N ALA A 266 -13.11 1.43 -15.65
CA ALA A 266 -11.69 1.33 -15.40
C ALA A 266 -11.34 -0.06 -14.89
N TRP A 267 -10.16 -0.52 -15.24
CA TRP A 267 -9.63 -1.79 -14.77
C TRP A 267 -8.12 -1.69 -14.62
N ASP A 268 -7.64 -2.09 -13.46
CA ASP A 268 -6.23 -2.09 -13.10
C ASP A 268 -5.80 -3.50 -12.69
N MET A 269 -4.56 -3.84 -13.01
CA MET A 269 -3.83 -4.98 -12.50
C MET A 269 -2.65 -4.50 -11.68
N THR A 270 -2.43 -5.13 -10.53
CA THR A 270 -1.31 -4.87 -9.63
C THR A 270 -0.44 -6.11 -9.50
N GLU A 271 0.88 -5.94 -9.53
CA GLU A 271 1.91 -6.95 -9.22
C GLU A 271 2.85 -6.43 -8.13
#